data_AF-A0AAV0ERR6-F1
#
_entry.id   AF-A0AAV0ERR6-F1
#
_cell.length_a   1.000
_cell.length_b   1.000
_cell.length_c   1.000
_cell.angle_alpha   90.00
_cell.angle_beta   90.00
_cell.angle_gamma   90.00
#
_symmetry.space_group_name_H-M   'P 1'
#
loop_
_entity.id
_entity.type
_entity.pdbx_description
1 polymer ?
#
loop_
_entity_poly.entity_id
_entity_poly.type
_entity_poly.pdbx_seq_one_letter_code
_entity_poly.pdbx_strand_id
1 'polypeptide(L)'
;MKEVSEAFEVNENTKLEITERFSSYDEEHLDTYEDDCDISYDSEDDSDLEVSSDEDEQSNRHLLESDETLDSLKAAFESLSGKKPILSNTERKSNAPSIPPCVGPMCVLPLYAMLPATAQLRVFEEVKEGERLVVVATNVAETSLTIPGIKYVVDTGREKVKKYNSSNGMETYEVQWISKASAAQRAGREGRTGPGHCYRLYSSAVFNDILPSFSDAEILKVPVDGVVLLMKSMHIGKVANFPFPTPPETAALTEAERCLKVLEALDVNGRLTPLGKVMAQCPMSPRHSRMLLTVIQMMQRVEEYERANTVLAYAVASAAALSLSNPFLMQFEQPQSDQGERTDEKEEKRGKRS
;
A
#
# COMPACT_ATOMS: atom_id res chain seq x y z
N MET A 1 25.86 -11.93 18.10
CA MET A 1 25.97 -11.57 19.54
C MET A 1 27.28 -10.87 19.85
N LYS A 2 28.47 -11.46 19.59
CA LYS A 2 29.76 -10.75 19.82
C LYS A 2 29.85 -9.39 19.11
N GLU A 3 29.54 -9.33 17.82
CA GLU A 3 29.53 -8.06 17.05
C GLU A 3 28.51 -7.04 17.58
N VAL A 4 27.41 -7.50 18.17
CA VAL A 4 26.37 -6.64 18.76
C VAL A 4 26.86 -6.06 20.09
N SER A 5 27.43 -6.90 20.95
CA SER A 5 28.00 -6.46 22.23
C SER A 5 29.18 -5.51 22.02
N GLU A 6 30.08 -5.82 21.09
CA GLU A 6 31.20 -4.94 20.70
C GLU A 6 30.71 -3.59 20.16
N ALA A 7 29.59 -3.58 19.42
CA ALA A 7 29.00 -2.34 18.93
C ALA A 7 28.48 -1.41 20.04
N PHE A 8 28.08 -1.97 21.18
CA PHE A 8 27.55 -1.23 22.31
C PHE A 8 28.60 -0.84 23.36
N GLU A 9 29.72 -1.56 23.45
CA GLU A 9 30.86 -1.22 24.32
C GLU A 9 31.57 0.06 23.87
N VAL A 10 31.68 0.29 22.56
CA VAL A 10 32.33 1.50 21.99
C VAL A 10 31.55 2.79 22.32
N ASN A 11 30.24 2.70 22.59
CA ASN A 11 29.38 3.87 22.81
C ASN A 11 29.24 4.28 24.29
N GLU A 12 29.84 3.54 25.25
CA GLU A 12 29.77 3.91 26.68
C GLU A 12 30.56 5.16 27.02
N ASN A 13 31.66 5.43 26.31
CA ASN A 13 32.48 6.63 26.53
C ASN A 13 31.80 7.94 26.10
N THR A 14 30.74 7.87 25.31
CA THR A 14 29.98 9.04 24.80
C THR A 14 28.67 9.27 25.56
N LYS A 15 28.33 8.39 26.52
CA LYS A 15 26.96 8.23 27.05
C LYS A 15 26.58 9.17 28.21
N LEU A 16 27.55 9.89 28.78
CA LEU A 16 27.33 10.75 29.95
C LEU A 16 26.58 12.06 29.65
N GLU A 17 26.46 12.49 28.39
CA GLU A 17 25.81 13.79 28.06
C GLU A 17 24.37 13.69 27.55
N ILE A 18 23.90 12.52 27.09
CA ILE A 18 22.62 12.41 26.35
C ILE A 18 21.48 11.81 27.21
N THR A 19 21.82 11.01 28.22
CA THR A 19 20.83 10.33 29.08
C THR A 19 20.00 11.30 29.93
N GLU A 20 20.51 12.51 30.18
CA GLU A 20 19.81 13.58 30.90
C GLU A 20 18.59 14.11 30.13
N ARG A 21 18.59 14.06 28.78
CA ARG A 21 17.55 14.71 27.95
C ARG A 21 16.18 14.01 27.94
N PHE A 22 16.14 12.73 28.31
CA PHE A 22 14.90 11.94 28.31
C PHE A 22 14.46 11.49 29.72
N SER A 23 15.15 11.94 30.78
CA SER A 23 14.87 11.51 32.16
C SER A 23 14.11 12.51 33.02
N SER A 24 13.88 13.75 32.56
CA SER A 24 13.13 14.74 33.33
C SER A 24 11.62 14.62 33.11
N TYR A 25 11.02 13.58 33.68
CA TYR A 25 9.63 13.60 34.10
C TYR A 25 9.63 13.42 35.62
N ASP A 26 9.74 14.53 36.33
CA ASP A 26 9.41 14.58 37.75
C ASP A 26 7.90 14.74 37.89
N GLU A 27 7.29 13.81 38.63
CA GLU A 27 5.95 13.93 39.20
C GLU A 27 5.97 15.01 40.29
N GLU A 28 5.24 16.11 40.15
CA GLU A 28 4.62 16.80 41.31
C GLU A 28 3.31 17.54 40.93
N HIS A 29 2.27 17.12 41.65
CA HIS A 29 1.17 17.89 42.25
C HIS A 29 0.16 18.72 41.43
N LEU A 30 -1.09 18.27 41.62
CA LEU A 30 -2.39 18.93 41.43
C LEU A 30 -2.45 20.26 42.18
N ASP A 31 -2.65 21.37 41.45
CA ASP A 31 -3.26 22.59 42.00
C ASP A 31 -4.17 23.25 40.95
N THR A 32 -5.45 23.33 41.32
CA THR A 32 -6.54 24.06 40.67
C THR A 32 -6.30 25.57 40.80
N TYR A 33 -6.20 26.28 39.67
CA TYR A 33 -6.46 27.72 39.60
C TYR A 33 -7.19 28.04 38.28
N GLU A 34 -8.43 28.47 38.43
CA GLU A 34 -9.17 29.25 37.43
C GLU A 34 -8.46 30.62 37.30
N ASP A 35 -8.26 31.11 36.07
CA ASP A 35 -8.47 32.53 35.79
C ASP A 35 -8.63 32.79 34.29
N ASP A 36 -9.62 33.65 34.01
CA ASP A 36 -10.06 34.14 32.71
C ASP A 36 -9.05 35.14 32.14
N CYS A 37 -8.83 35.12 30.81
CA CYS A 37 -8.30 36.28 30.09
C CYS A 37 -8.73 36.25 28.61
N ASP A 38 -9.77 37.03 28.32
CA ASP A 38 -10.13 37.54 27.00
C ASP A 38 -8.96 38.31 26.36
N ILE A 39 -8.57 37.94 25.14
CA ILE A 39 -7.79 38.81 24.26
C ILE A 39 -8.39 38.76 22.85
N SER A 40 -9.18 39.79 22.57
CA SER A 40 -9.61 40.22 21.23
C SER A 40 -8.42 40.76 20.43
N TYR A 41 -8.25 40.29 19.19
CA TYR A 41 -7.43 40.97 18.20
C TYR A 41 -8.29 41.29 16.98
N ASP A 42 -8.70 42.56 16.90
CA ASP A 42 -9.24 43.24 15.73
C ASP A 42 -8.06 43.75 14.89
N SER A 43 -8.10 43.50 13.58
CA SER A 43 -7.43 44.37 12.62
C SER A 43 -8.11 44.22 11.26
N GLU A 44 -8.91 45.23 10.95
CA GLU A 44 -9.38 45.60 9.62
C GLU A 44 -8.19 45.99 8.73
N ASP A 45 -8.17 45.51 7.48
CA ASP A 45 -7.51 46.23 6.38
C ASP A 45 -8.29 45.97 5.08
N ASP A 46 -8.76 47.07 4.51
CA ASP A 46 -9.54 47.18 3.27
C ASP A 46 -8.61 47.12 2.06
N SER A 47 -8.94 46.28 1.07
CA SER A 47 -8.49 46.53 -0.30
C SER A 47 -9.56 46.10 -1.30
N ASP A 48 -10.30 47.09 -1.79
CA ASP A 48 -11.22 47.00 -2.93
C ASP A 48 -10.48 46.74 -4.24
N LEU A 49 -10.80 45.64 -4.92
CA LEU A 49 -10.61 45.50 -6.36
C LEU A 49 -11.75 44.64 -6.95
N GLU A 50 -12.77 45.32 -7.48
CA GLU A 50 -13.77 44.71 -8.36
C GLU A 50 -13.20 44.52 -9.77
N VAL A 51 -13.18 43.26 -10.26
CA VAL A 51 -13.30 42.95 -11.69
C VAL A 51 -14.17 41.69 -11.84
N SER A 52 -15.11 41.82 -12.77
CA SER A 52 -16.27 40.99 -13.11
C SER A 52 -15.97 39.57 -13.62
N SER A 53 -16.83 38.64 -13.17
CA SER A 53 -17.45 37.47 -13.83
C SER A 53 -16.78 36.83 -15.06
N ASP A 54 -16.51 35.52 -14.97
CA ASP A 54 -17.26 34.50 -15.73
C ASP A 54 -17.11 33.11 -15.06
N GLU A 55 -18.17 32.31 -15.19
CA GLU A 55 -18.51 31.10 -14.43
C GLU A 55 -17.70 29.83 -14.82
N ASP A 56 -17.86 28.79 -13.99
CA ASP A 56 -17.54 27.37 -14.22
C ASP A 56 -16.16 26.81 -13.77
N GLU A 57 -15.89 26.77 -12.45
CA GLU A 57 -14.89 25.87 -11.86
C GLU A 57 -15.31 25.21 -10.53
N GLN A 58 -16.57 24.78 -10.40
CA GLN A 58 -17.02 23.98 -9.25
C GLN A 58 -17.84 22.76 -9.69
N SER A 59 -17.18 21.74 -10.28
CA SER A 59 -17.77 20.38 -10.27
C SER A 59 -16.77 19.22 -10.21
N ASN A 60 -15.46 19.45 -10.29
CA ASN A 60 -14.48 18.36 -10.43
C ASN A 60 -13.75 17.92 -9.15
N ARG A 61 -14.24 18.27 -7.94
CA ARG A 61 -13.59 17.86 -6.67
C ARG A 61 -14.36 16.86 -5.81
N HIS A 62 -15.52 16.35 -6.23
CA HIS A 62 -16.35 15.47 -5.40
C HIS A 62 -16.75 14.13 -6.05
N LEU A 63 -15.88 13.52 -6.86
CA LEU A 63 -16.23 12.29 -7.60
C LEU A 63 -15.54 11.00 -7.19
N LEU A 64 -14.86 10.95 -6.03
CA LEU A 64 -14.20 9.71 -5.60
C LEU A 64 -14.31 9.51 -4.09
N GLU A 65 -15.53 9.39 -3.59
CA GLU A 65 -15.87 8.73 -2.33
C GLU A 65 -17.41 8.61 -2.25
N SER A 66 -17.98 7.69 -3.03
CA SER A 66 -19.37 7.30 -2.84
C SER A 66 -19.54 5.78 -2.99
N ASP A 67 -20.04 5.16 -1.94
CA ASP A 67 -20.36 3.73 -1.84
C ASP A 67 -21.25 3.23 -3.00
N GLU A 68 -22.03 4.12 -3.61
CA GLU A 68 -22.89 3.83 -4.78
C GLU A 68 -22.12 3.28 -5.99
N THR A 69 -20.85 3.68 -6.16
CA THR A 69 -20.01 3.19 -7.27
C THR A 69 -19.55 1.75 -7.08
N LEU A 70 -19.28 1.34 -5.84
CA LEU A 70 -18.83 0.00 -5.50
C LEU A 70 -19.97 -1.01 -5.67
N ASP A 71 -21.18 -0.64 -5.25
CA ASP A 71 -22.35 -1.51 -5.38
C ASP A 71 -22.80 -1.65 -6.84
N SER A 72 -22.67 -0.59 -7.63
CA SER A 72 -22.86 -0.65 -9.09
C SER A 72 -21.84 -1.58 -9.78
N LEU A 73 -20.58 -1.55 -9.34
CA LEU A 73 -19.53 -2.46 -9.83
C LEU A 73 -19.77 -3.90 -9.40
N LYS A 74 -20.19 -4.14 -8.16
CA LYS A 74 -20.58 -5.48 -7.67
C LYS A 74 -21.77 -6.02 -8.46
N ALA A 75 -22.81 -5.22 -8.68
CA ALA A 75 -23.98 -5.64 -9.47
C ALA A 75 -23.60 -5.99 -10.92
N ALA A 76 -22.72 -5.20 -11.54
CA ALA A 76 -22.18 -5.51 -12.86
C ALA A 76 -21.36 -6.82 -12.85
N PHE A 77 -20.55 -7.05 -11.82
CA PHE A 77 -19.75 -8.26 -11.66
C PHE A 77 -20.61 -9.50 -11.43
N GLU A 78 -21.66 -9.42 -10.61
CA GLU A 78 -22.62 -10.50 -10.38
C GLU A 78 -23.42 -10.82 -11.65
N SER A 79 -23.80 -9.79 -12.42
CA SER A 79 -24.45 -9.97 -13.72
C SER A 79 -23.54 -10.68 -14.73
N LEU A 80 -22.24 -10.40 -14.72
CA LEU A 80 -21.25 -11.07 -15.58
C LEU A 80 -20.96 -12.50 -15.10
N SER A 81 -20.97 -12.75 -13.79
CA SER A 81 -20.74 -14.06 -13.15
C SER A 81 -21.90 -15.05 -13.35
N GLY A 82 -23.03 -14.66 -13.94
CA GLY A 82 -24.14 -15.55 -14.28
C GLY A 82 -24.86 -16.19 -13.08
N LYS A 83 -24.76 -15.62 -11.87
CA LYS A 83 -25.27 -16.24 -10.63
C LYS A 83 -26.77 -16.06 -10.34
N LYS A 84 -27.60 -15.67 -11.30
CA LYS A 84 -29.07 -15.77 -11.17
C LYS A 84 -29.71 -16.42 -12.40
N PRO A 85 -30.67 -17.35 -12.21
CA PRO A 85 -31.42 -17.93 -13.31
C PRO A 85 -32.33 -16.85 -13.91
N ILE A 86 -32.33 -16.75 -15.23
CA ILE A 86 -33.29 -15.94 -15.97
C ILE A 86 -34.67 -16.57 -15.75
N LEU A 87 -35.46 -16.01 -14.82
CA LEU A 87 -36.88 -16.30 -14.73
C LEU A 87 -37.60 -15.63 -15.91
N SER A 88 -38.33 -16.48 -16.62
CA SER A 88 -39.12 -16.21 -17.81
C SER A 88 -40.22 -15.16 -17.61
N ASN A 89 -40.57 -14.52 -18.73
CA ASN A 89 -41.79 -13.78 -19.05
C ASN A 89 -41.85 -12.29 -18.67
N THR A 90 -41.60 -11.44 -19.67
CA THR A 90 -42.59 -10.44 -20.08
C THR A 90 -42.42 -10.13 -21.56
N GLU A 91 -43.46 -10.36 -22.35
CA GLU A 91 -43.53 -9.94 -23.75
C GLU A 91 -43.46 -8.41 -23.84
N ARG A 92 -42.35 -7.86 -24.34
CA ARG A 92 -42.31 -6.52 -24.92
C ARG A 92 -41.70 -6.62 -26.31
N LYS A 93 -42.55 -6.40 -27.32
CA LYS A 93 -42.11 -6.13 -28.70
C LYS A 93 -41.41 -4.77 -28.71
N SER A 94 -40.09 -4.79 -28.74
CA SER A 94 -39.28 -3.63 -29.15
C SER A 94 -38.24 -4.07 -30.17
N ASN A 95 -38.25 -3.44 -31.34
CA ASN A 95 -37.27 -3.58 -32.42
C ASN A 95 -35.87 -3.13 -31.95
N ALA A 96 -35.23 -3.89 -31.08
CA ALA A 96 -33.81 -3.75 -30.78
C ALA A 96 -33.02 -4.65 -31.76
N PRO A 97 -31.85 -4.21 -32.27
CA PRO A 97 -30.98 -5.08 -33.05
C PRO A 97 -30.65 -6.29 -32.18
N SER A 98 -30.87 -7.49 -32.74
CA SER A 98 -30.67 -8.77 -32.07
C SER A 98 -29.27 -8.82 -31.46
N ILE A 99 -29.20 -8.74 -30.13
CA ILE A 99 -27.97 -9.09 -29.40
C ILE A 99 -27.68 -10.55 -29.79
N PRO A 100 -26.53 -10.86 -30.39
CA PRO A 100 -26.22 -12.23 -30.77
C PRO A 100 -26.35 -13.15 -29.56
N PRO A 101 -26.77 -14.42 -29.76
CA PRO A 101 -27.09 -15.34 -28.67
C PRO A 101 -25.94 -15.39 -27.67
N CYS A 102 -26.29 -15.33 -26.39
CA CYS A 102 -25.35 -15.21 -25.29
C CYS A 102 -24.19 -16.19 -25.46
N VAL A 103 -22.99 -15.61 -25.63
CA VAL A 103 -21.73 -16.34 -25.51
C VAL A 103 -21.74 -17.00 -24.12
N GLY A 104 -21.30 -18.25 -24.02
CA GLY A 104 -21.45 -19.10 -22.83
C GLY A 104 -20.98 -18.49 -21.50
N PRO A 105 -21.10 -19.23 -20.38
CA PRO A 105 -20.85 -18.70 -19.03
C PRO A 105 -19.49 -17.98 -18.92
N MET A 106 -19.39 -16.99 -18.03
CA MET A 106 -18.10 -16.32 -17.75
C MET A 106 -17.58 -16.71 -16.36
N CYS A 107 -16.32 -17.13 -16.31
CA CYS A 107 -15.57 -17.30 -15.07
C CYS A 107 -14.84 -15.99 -14.76
N VAL A 108 -15.29 -15.25 -13.75
CA VAL A 108 -14.65 -13.99 -13.36
C VAL A 108 -13.78 -14.18 -12.11
N LEU A 109 -12.48 -13.90 -12.24
CA LEU A 109 -11.49 -14.10 -11.17
C LEU A 109 -10.73 -12.79 -10.86
N PRO A 110 -10.59 -12.40 -9.58
CA PRO A 110 -9.75 -11.26 -9.20
C PRO A 110 -8.27 -11.65 -9.19
N LEU A 111 -7.38 -10.70 -9.48
CA LEU A 111 -5.93 -10.87 -9.37
C LEU A 111 -5.23 -9.61 -8.82
N TYR A 112 -4.83 -9.66 -7.56
CA TYR A 112 -4.10 -8.58 -6.88
C TYR A 112 -3.16 -9.14 -5.80
N ALA A 113 -2.16 -8.34 -5.40
CA ALA A 113 -1.04 -8.81 -4.59
C ALA A 113 -1.44 -9.38 -3.22
N MET A 114 -2.49 -8.85 -2.58
CA MET A 114 -2.98 -9.30 -1.27
C MET A 114 -3.85 -10.57 -1.34
N LEU A 115 -4.14 -11.13 -2.52
CA LEU A 115 -4.88 -12.39 -2.60
C LEU A 115 -4.05 -13.55 -2.02
N PRO A 116 -4.69 -14.50 -1.31
CA PRO A 116 -4.03 -15.75 -0.93
C PRO A 116 -3.45 -16.47 -2.15
N ALA A 117 -2.30 -17.13 -2.00
CA ALA A 117 -1.62 -17.82 -3.09
C ALA A 117 -2.52 -18.84 -3.79
N THR A 118 -3.34 -19.58 -3.03
CA THR A 118 -4.32 -20.54 -3.59
C THR A 118 -5.36 -19.86 -4.49
N ALA A 119 -5.81 -18.65 -4.13
CA ALA A 119 -6.75 -17.89 -4.94
C ALA A 119 -6.09 -17.29 -6.19
N GLN A 120 -4.83 -16.84 -6.09
CA GLN A 120 -4.06 -16.37 -7.26
C GLN A 120 -3.84 -17.49 -8.27
N LEU A 121 -3.59 -18.73 -7.81
CA LEU A 121 -3.35 -19.87 -8.70
C LEU A 121 -4.56 -20.25 -9.55
N ARG A 122 -5.78 -19.87 -9.14
CA ARG A 122 -7.01 -20.18 -9.89
C ARG A 122 -7.03 -19.58 -11.29
N VAL A 123 -6.31 -18.48 -11.54
CA VAL A 123 -6.24 -17.88 -12.88
C VAL A 123 -5.47 -18.75 -13.89
N PHE A 124 -4.72 -19.74 -13.41
CA PHE A 124 -3.98 -20.69 -14.24
C PHE A 124 -4.70 -22.02 -14.45
N GLU A 125 -5.84 -22.24 -13.78
CA GLU A 125 -6.65 -23.45 -13.97
C GLU A 125 -7.23 -23.48 -15.39
N GLU A 126 -7.40 -24.69 -15.93
CA GLU A 126 -8.01 -24.85 -17.25
C GLU A 126 -9.45 -24.34 -17.23
N VAL A 127 -9.77 -23.50 -18.22
CA VAL A 127 -11.11 -22.96 -18.41
C VAL A 127 -12.00 -24.06 -18.99
N LYS A 128 -13.17 -24.28 -18.38
CA LYS A 128 -14.13 -25.29 -18.85
C LYS A 128 -14.58 -25.00 -20.28
N GLU A 129 -14.86 -26.03 -21.05
CA GLU A 129 -15.34 -25.89 -22.41
C GLU A 129 -16.66 -25.10 -22.45
N GLY A 130 -16.73 -24.09 -23.32
CA GLY A 130 -17.87 -23.18 -23.42
C GLY A 130 -17.87 -22.03 -22.41
N GLU A 131 -16.93 -21.98 -21.46
CA GLU A 131 -16.77 -20.88 -20.51
C GLU A 131 -15.71 -19.87 -20.98
N ARG A 132 -15.92 -18.59 -20.67
CA ARG A 132 -14.95 -17.51 -20.92
C ARG A 132 -14.31 -17.06 -19.61
N LEU A 133 -12.98 -17.11 -19.53
CA LEU A 133 -12.24 -16.52 -18.43
C LEU A 133 -12.17 -14.99 -18.57
N VAL A 134 -12.50 -14.30 -17.47
CA VAL A 134 -12.34 -12.85 -17.32
C VAL A 134 -11.53 -12.62 -16.04
N VAL A 135 -10.33 -12.05 -16.18
CA VAL A 135 -9.48 -11.75 -15.03
C VAL A 135 -9.54 -10.25 -14.75
N VAL A 136 -9.99 -9.87 -13.56
CA VAL A 136 -9.97 -8.48 -13.09
C VAL A 136 -8.70 -8.29 -12.27
N ALA A 137 -7.70 -7.65 -12.88
CA ALA A 137 -6.36 -7.58 -12.32
C ALA A 137 -5.90 -6.14 -12.02
N THR A 138 -5.01 -6.05 -11.03
CA THR A 138 -4.15 -4.86 -10.83
C THR A 138 -2.92 -4.92 -11.74
N ASN A 139 -2.00 -3.97 -11.61
CA ASN A 139 -0.70 -3.98 -12.31
C ASN A 139 0.16 -5.22 -12.02
N VAL A 140 -0.24 -6.11 -11.09
CA VAL A 140 0.35 -7.46 -10.92
C VAL A 140 0.32 -8.27 -12.24
N ALA A 141 -0.68 -8.07 -13.09
CA ALA A 141 -0.75 -8.73 -14.40
C ALA A 141 0.23 -8.15 -15.44
N GLU A 142 0.86 -6.99 -15.18
CA GLU A 142 1.64 -6.24 -16.16
C GLU A 142 3.03 -6.80 -16.42
N THR A 143 3.70 -7.42 -15.44
CA THR A 143 5.13 -7.75 -15.52
C THR A 143 5.39 -9.26 -15.56
N SER A 144 5.00 -10.02 -14.55
CA SER A 144 5.60 -11.36 -14.33
C SER A 144 4.66 -12.56 -14.47
N LEU A 145 3.36 -12.36 -14.67
CA LEU A 145 2.40 -13.47 -14.81
C LEU A 145 1.95 -13.65 -16.27
N THR A 146 2.04 -14.87 -16.78
CA THR A 146 1.50 -15.24 -18.09
C THR A 146 0.27 -16.10 -17.91
N ILE A 147 -0.90 -15.48 -17.99
CA ILE A 147 -2.17 -16.21 -17.93
C ILE A 147 -2.42 -16.80 -19.33
N PRO A 148 -2.58 -18.12 -19.47
CA PRO A 148 -2.84 -18.73 -20.77
C PRO A 148 -4.21 -18.31 -21.31
N GLY A 149 -4.33 -18.17 -22.62
CA GLY A 149 -5.62 -17.94 -23.29
C GLY A 149 -6.15 -16.50 -23.25
N ILE A 150 -5.39 -15.54 -22.74
CA ILE A 150 -5.74 -14.12 -22.83
C ILE A 150 -5.66 -13.65 -24.28
N LYS A 151 -6.81 -13.25 -24.84
CA LYS A 151 -6.93 -12.68 -26.20
C LYS A 151 -7.39 -11.23 -26.22
N TYR A 152 -7.91 -10.76 -25.09
CA TYR A 152 -8.49 -9.43 -24.97
C TYR A 152 -7.96 -8.77 -23.69
N VAL A 153 -7.48 -7.54 -23.82
CA VAL A 153 -7.08 -6.69 -22.70
C VAL A 153 -7.97 -5.47 -22.70
N VAL A 154 -8.49 -5.10 -21.53
CA VAL A 154 -9.19 -3.83 -21.32
C VAL A 154 -8.35 -3.02 -20.36
N ASP A 155 -7.74 -1.95 -20.84
CA ASP A 155 -6.82 -1.10 -20.08
C ASP A 155 -7.51 0.18 -19.63
N THR A 156 -7.61 0.38 -18.33
CA THR A 156 -8.18 1.59 -17.72
C THR A 156 -7.26 2.81 -17.83
N GLY A 157 -5.97 2.60 -18.15
CA GLY A 157 -4.97 3.69 -18.22
C GLY A 157 -4.54 4.22 -16.86
N ARG A 158 -5.00 3.62 -15.76
CA ARG A 158 -4.73 4.07 -14.39
C ARG A 158 -4.00 3.01 -13.59
N GLU A 159 -3.24 3.45 -12.60
CA GLU A 159 -2.58 2.59 -11.62
C GLU A 159 -2.58 3.24 -10.25
N LYS A 160 -2.57 2.41 -9.20
CA LYS A 160 -2.38 2.86 -7.82
C LYS A 160 -0.93 2.64 -7.44
N VAL A 161 -0.21 3.71 -7.17
CA VAL A 161 1.21 3.67 -6.80
C VAL A 161 1.41 4.22 -5.40
N LYS A 162 2.48 3.77 -4.75
CA LYS A 162 2.93 4.33 -3.49
C LYS A 162 3.81 5.54 -3.80
N LYS A 163 3.52 6.67 -3.18
CA LYS A 163 4.27 7.92 -3.32
C LYS A 163 4.81 8.32 -1.96
N TYR A 164 6.11 8.56 -1.92
CA TYR A 164 6.77 9.09 -0.73
C TYR A 164 6.83 10.61 -0.80
N ASN A 165 6.34 11.27 0.24
CA ASN A 165 6.51 12.70 0.40
C ASN A 165 7.71 12.96 1.33
N SER A 166 8.79 13.50 0.76
CA SER A 166 10.04 13.75 1.48
C SER A 166 9.92 14.85 2.55
N SER A 167 8.95 15.77 2.41
CA SER A 167 8.78 16.89 3.34
C SER A 167 8.17 16.47 4.68
N ASN A 168 7.24 15.52 4.68
CA ASN A 168 6.58 15.02 5.89
C ASN A 168 6.99 13.58 6.25
N GLY A 169 7.77 12.91 5.40
CA GLY A 169 8.24 11.54 5.61
C GLY A 169 7.14 10.49 5.53
N MET A 170 5.98 10.81 4.95
CA MET A 170 4.82 9.92 4.84
C MET A 170 4.73 9.30 3.46
N GLU A 171 4.24 8.06 3.42
CA GLU A 171 3.92 7.36 2.19
C GLU A 171 2.41 7.29 2.02
N THR A 172 1.93 7.72 0.85
CA THR A 172 0.51 7.68 0.49
C THR A 172 0.31 6.81 -0.74
N TYR A 173 -0.88 6.25 -0.90
CA TYR A 173 -1.27 5.61 -2.14
C TYR A 173 -2.07 6.57 -2.99
N GLU A 174 -1.60 6.86 -4.20
CA GLU A 174 -2.28 7.73 -5.15
C GLU A 174 -2.63 6.96 -6.42
N VAL A 175 -3.79 7.27 -7.00
CA VAL A 175 -4.17 6.76 -8.33
C VAL A 175 -3.68 7.76 -9.36
N GLN A 176 -2.86 7.29 -10.31
CA GLN A 176 -2.26 8.11 -11.36
C GLN A 176 -2.44 7.49 -12.74
N TRP A 177 -2.05 8.24 -13.77
CA TRP A 177 -1.93 7.73 -15.14
C TRP A 177 -0.73 6.80 -15.28
N ILE A 178 -0.88 5.75 -16.07
CA ILE A 178 0.22 4.85 -16.40
C ILE A 178 1.19 5.48 -17.40
N SER A 179 2.40 4.93 -17.53
CA SER A 179 3.28 5.32 -18.62
C SER A 179 2.89 4.66 -19.94
N LYS A 180 3.34 5.23 -21.07
CA LYS A 180 3.23 4.62 -22.41
C LYS A 180 3.88 3.24 -22.45
N ALA A 181 5.01 3.07 -21.75
CA ALA A 181 5.67 1.78 -21.58
C ALA A 181 4.78 0.77 -20.83
N SER A 182 4.14 1.18 -19.73
CA SER A 182 3.19 0.34 -18.99
C SER A 182 1.99 -0.07 -19.85
N ALA A 183 1.38 0.89 -20.56
CA ALA A 183 0.30 0.63 -21.51
C ALA A 183 0.71 -0.37 -22.62
N ALA A 184 1.96 -0.30 -23.10
CA ALA A 184 2.50 -1.26 -24.07
C ALA A 184 2.72 -2.64 -23.45
N GLN A 185 3.16 -2.74 -22.18
CA GLN A 185 3.28 -4.01 -21.47
C GLN A 185 1.92 -4.68 -21.22
N ARG A 186 0.90 -3.88 -20.89
CA ARG A 186 -0.49 -4.34 -20.74
C ARG A 186 -1.06 -4.86 -22.05
N ALA A 187 -0.90 -4.12 -23.14
CA ALA A 187 -1.22 -4.58 -24.50
C ALA A 187 -0.30 -5.73 -25.00
N GLY A 188 0.79 -6.03 -24.30
CA GLY A 188 1.60 -7.20 -24.59
C GLY A 188 0.98 -8.51 -24.07
N ARG A 189 -0.09 -8.42 -23.25
CA ARG A 189 -0.66 -9.59 -22.55
C ARG A 189 -1.58 -10.40 -23.44
N GLU A 190 -2.28 -9.80 -24.40
CA GLU A 190 -3.12 -10.53 -25.37
C GLU A 190 -2.33 -11.28 -26.46
N GLY A 191 -1.04 -10.98 -26.64
CA GLY A 191 -0.24 -11.46 -27.77
C GLY A 191 0.56 -12.74 -27.54
N ARG A 192 0.48 -13.36 -26.35
CA ARG A 192 1.35 -14.49 -25.99
C ARG A 192 0.91 -15.83 -26.58
N THR A 193 -0.40 -16.01 -26.81
CA THR A 193 -0.99 -17.27 -27.30
C THR A 193 -1.62 -17.16 -28.69
N GLY A 194 -1.52 -16.00 -29.34
CA GLY A 194 -2.09 -15.75 -30.66
C GLY A 194 -2.41 -14.28 -30.89
N PRO A 195 -3.08 -13.93 -32.00
CA PRO A 195 -3.57 -12.58 -32.22
C PRO A 195 -4.59 -12.20 -31.16
N GLY A 196 -4.48 -10.97 -30.64
CA GLY A 196 -5.36 -10.43 -29.62
C GLY A 196 -5.68 -8.97 -29.85
N HIS A 197 -6.57 -8.42 -29.02
CA HIS A 197 -6.95 -7.01 -29.05
C HIS A 197 -6.81 -6.35 -27.68
N CYS A 198 -6.22 -5.15 -27.65
CA CYS A 198 -6.23 -4.27 -26.49
C CYS A 198 -7.21 -3.11 -26.71
N TYR A 199 -8.16 -2.98 -25.78
CA TYR A 199 -9.11 -1.88 -25.71
C TYR A 199 -8.67 -0.92 -24.60
N ARG A 200 -8.24 0.28 -24.99
CA ARG A 200 -7.86 1.34 -24.05
C ARG A 200 -9.07 2.21 -23.76
N LEU A 201 -9.39 2.40 -22.48
CA LEU A 201 -10.52 3.23 -22.02
C LEU A 201 -10.17 4.72 -21.95
N TYR A 202 -9.22 5.16 -22.77
CA TYR A 202 -8.73 6.53 -22.85
C TYR A 202 -8.38 6.87 -24.30
N SER A 203 -8.48 8.15 -24.66
CA SER A 203 -8.32 8.60 -26.04
C SER A 203 -6.86 8.57 -26.49
N SER A 204 -6.64 8.62 -27.81
CA SER A 204 -5.31 8.78 -28.39
C SER A 204 -4.64 10.09 -27.96
N ALA A 205 -5.40 11.16 -27.76
CA ALA A 205 -4.90 12.44 -27.24
C ALA A 205 -4.34 12.26 -25.82
N VAL A 206 -5.09 11.59 -24.92
CA VAL A 206 -4.61 11.28 -23.56
C VAL A 206 -3.33 10.44 -23.63
N PHE A 207 -3.31 9.38 -24.46
CA PHE A 207 -2.14 8.53 -24.64
C PHE A 207 -0.91 9.31 -25.13
N ASN A 208 -1.07 10.24 -26.06
CA ASN A 208 0.04 10.95 -26.68
C ASN A 208 0.54 12.14 -25.83
N ASP A 209 -0.39 12.90 -25.25
CA ASP A 209 -0.09 14.22 -24.68
C ASP A 209 0.01 14.20 -23.16
N ILE A 210 -0.67 13.28 -22.47
CA ILE A 210 -0.73 13.23 -21.00
C ILE A 210 0.19 12.14 -20.43
N LEU A 211 0.22 10.96 -21.05
CA LEU A 211 0.96 9.83 -20.48
C LEU A 211 2.49 9.98 -20.67
N PRO A 212 3.29 9.83 -19.59
CA PRO A 212 4.75 9.88 -19.71
C PRO A 212 5.27 8.66 -20.47
N SER A 213 6.42 8.78 -21.13
CA SER A 213 7.00 7.67 -21.90
C SER A 213 7.34 6.46 -21.04
N PHE A 214 7.91 6.70 -19.85
CA PHE A 214 8.34 5.67 -18.90
C PHE A 214 7.88 6.05 -17.49
N SER A 215 7.72 5.06 -16.63
CA SER A 215 7.43 5.28 -15.21
C SER A 215 8.70 5.69 -14.47
N ASP A 216 8.56 6.53 -13.43
CA ASP A 216 9.72 6.96 -12.63
C ASP A 216 10.43 5.78 -11.96
N ALA A 217 11.74 5.92 -11.79
CA ALA A 217 12.57 4.92 -11.13
C ALA A 217 12.17 4.74 -9.66
N GLU A 218 12.25 3.51 -9.16
CA GLU A 218 11.85 3.18 -7.78
C GLU A 218 12.64 3.95 -6.72
N ILE A 219 13.93 4.22 -6.98
CA ILE A 219 14.82 4.98 -6.08
C ILE A 219 14.32 6.42 -5.81
N LEU A 220 13.45 6.96 -6.65
CA LEU A 220 12.83 8.27 -6.48
C LEU A 220 11.55 8.23 -5.64
N LYS A 221 10.98 7.04 -5.44
CA LYS A 221 9.65 6.86 -4.81
C LYS A 221 9.71 6.37 -3.38
N VAL A 222 10.88 5.95 -2.90
CA VAL A 222 11.06 5.36 -1.58
C VAL A 222 12.19 6.05 -0.80
N PRO A 223 12.13 6.03 0.54
CA PRO A 223 13.26 6.46 1.37
C PRO A 223 14.56 5.72 1.02
N VAL A 224 15.65 6.46 0.89
CA VAL A 224 16.96 5.92 0.48
C VAL A 224 17.91 5.65 1.66
N ASP A 225 17.45 5.76 2.91
CA ASP A 225 18.26 5.53 4.12
C ASP A 225 18.82 4.10 4.19
N GLY A 226 18.03 3.09 3.83
CA GLY A 226 18.51 1.72 3.73
C GLY A 226 19.60 1.54 2.66
N VAL A 227 19.44 2.20 1.51
CA VAL A 227 20.42 2.17 0.41
C VAL A 227 21.71 2.86 0.81
N VAL A 228 21.62 4.05 1.43
CA VAL A 228 22.79 4.80 1.93
C VAL A 228 23.53 3.99 2.98
N LEU A 229 22.83 3.36 3.92
CA LEU A 229 23.44 2.51 4.94
C LEU A 229 24.20 1.33 4.32
N LEU A 230 23.57 0.63 3.37
CA LEU A 230 24.18 -0.47 2.65
C LEU A 230 25.44 -0.02 1.89
N MET A 231 25.37 1.09 1.15
CA MET A 231 26.51 1.61 0.40
C MET A 231 27.68 2.02 1.30
N LYS A 232 27.39 2.67 2.44
CA LYS A 232 28.41 3.00 3.45
C LYS A 232 29.05 1.73 4.04
N SER A 233 28.28 0.66 4.23
CA SER A 233 28.80 -0.66 4.65
C SER A 233 29.74 -1.30 3.62
N MET A 234 29.54 -0.99 2.34
CA MET A 234 30.43 -1.36 1.23
C MET A 234 31.63 -0.42 1.06
N HIS A 235 31.91 0.44 2.05
CA HIS A 235 33.00 1.43 2.03
C HIS A 235 32.85 2.53 0.98
N ILE A 236 31.63 2.78 0.49
CA ILE A 236 31.32 3.91 -0.39
C ILE A 236 31.09 5.15 0.48
N GLY A 237 32.14 5.97 0.65
CA GLY A 237 32.11 7.12 1.55
C GLY A 237 31.16 8.23 1.11
N LYS A 238 31.31 8.74 -0.12
CA LYS A 238 30.47 9.81 -0.68
C LYS A 238 29.41 9.24 -1.62
N VAL A 239 28.25 8.89 -1.07
CA VAL A 239 27.14 8.31 -1.84
C VAL A 239 26.63 9.27 -2.92
N ALA A 240 26.66 10.59 -2.68
CA ALA A 240 26.29 11.59 -3.68
C ALA A 240 27.13 11.56 -4.97
N ASN A 241 28.36 11.03 -4.91
CA ASN A 241 29.24 10.90 -6.07
C ASN A 241 29.13 9.53 -6.76
N PHE A 242 28.26 8.64 -6.27
CA PHE A 242 28.09 7.33 -6.85
C PHE A 242 27.37 7.42 -8.21
N PRO A 243 27.85 6.71 -9.25
CA PRO A 243 27.28 6.81 -10.59
C PRO A 243 25.99 5.98 -10.72
N PHE A 244 24.90 6.45 -10.14
CA PHE A 244 23.59 5.81 -10.28
C PHE A 244 23.08 5.92 -11.74
N PRO A 245 22.39 4.88 -12.28
CA PRO A 245 21.69 4.99 -13.56
C PRO A 245 20.65 6.12 -13.56
N THR A 246 19.98 6.29 -12.42
CA THR A 246 19.11 7.43 -12.13
C THR A 246 19.45 7.90 -10.72
N PRO A 247 20.10 9.07 -10.54
CA PRO A 247 20.50 9.54 -9.23
C PRO A 247 19.27 9.91 -8.39
N PRO A 248 19.26 9.59 -7.09
CA PRO A 248 18.25 10.10 -6.18
C PRO A 248 18.40 11.61 -6.01
N GLU A 249 17.34 12.27 -5.55
CA GLU A 249 17.38 13.68 -5.22
C GLU A 249 18.42 13.97 -4.12
N THR A 250 19.12 15.09 -4.25
CA THR A 250 20.13 15.50 -3.26
C THR A 250 19.53 15.68 -1.86
N ALA A 251 18.31 16.23 -1.79
CA ALA A 251 17.55 16.37 -0.56
C ALA A 251 17.28 15.01 0.12
N ALA A 252 16.93 13.99 -0.67
CA ALA A 252 16.69 12.63 -0.16
C ALA A 252 17.97 12.01 0.41
N LEU A 253 19.12 12.22 -0.22
CA LEU A 253 20.42 11.78 0.30
C LEU A 253 20.81 12.48 1.60
N THR A 254 20.59 13.80 1.68
CA THR A 254 20.85 14.58 2.90
C THR A 254 19.97 14.12 4.06
N GLU A 255 18.68 13.91 3.78
CA GLU A 255 17.73 13.41 4.79
C GLU A 255 18.06 12.00 5.25
N ALA A 256 18.49 11.12 4.33
CA ALA A 256 18.96 9.79 4.66
C ALA A 256 20.19 9.82 5.58
N GLU A 257 21.21 10.64 5.29
CA GLU A 257 22.38 10.78 6.16
C GLU A 257 21.99 11.36 7.53
N ARG A 258 21.08 12.34 7.58
CA ARG A 258 20.55 12.91 8.83
C ARG A 258 19.85 11.83 9.66
N CYS A 259 18.95 11.06 9.05
CA CYS A 259 18.23 9.97 9.69
C CYS A 259 19.21 8.93 10.27
N LEU A 260 20.20 8.49 9.48
CA LEU A 260 21.18 7.50 9.94
C LEU A 260 22.10 8.01 11.06
N LYS A 261 22.40 9.31 11.09
CA LYS A 261 23.10 9.93 12.24
C LYS A 261 22.24 9.92 13.50
N VAL A 262 20.96 10.27 13.38
CA VAL A 262 20.00 10.24 14.51
C VAL A 262 19.82 8.81 15.04
N LEU A 263 19.84 7.81 14.16
CA LEU A 263 19.81 6.40 14.55
C LEU A 263 21.14 5.86 15.09
N GLU A 264 22.18 6.69 15.19
CA GLU A 264 23.55 6.33 15.60
C GLU A 264 24.21 5.26 14.69
N ALA A 265 23.68 5.07 13.48
CA ALA A 265 24.26 4.21 12.47
C ALA A 265 25.49 4.87 11.81
N LEU A 266 25.51 6.21 11.76
CA LEU A 266 26.63 7.01 11.30
C LEU A 266 27.14 7.93 12.42
N ASP A 267 28.45 8.17 12.44
CA ASP A 267 29.07 9.18 13.31
C ASP A 267 28.82 10.61 12.78
N VAL A 268 29.27 11.62 13.55
CA VAL A 268 29.17 13.04 13.16
C VAL A 268 29.79 13.35 11.79
N ASN A 269 30.84 12.60 11.43
CA ASN A 269 31.57 12.72 10.17
C ASN A 269 30.94 11.90 9.02
N GLY A 270 29.83 11.20 9.27
CA GLY A 270 29.14 10.38 8.28
C GLY A 270 29.83 9.03 7.99
N ARG A 271 30.67 8.54 8.91
CA ARG A 271 31.30 7.21 8.86
C ARG A 271 30.44 6.19 9.59
N LEU A 272 30.47 4.95 9.11
CA LEU A 272 29.68 3.86 9.67
C LEU A 272 30.16 3.49 11.07
N THR A 273 29.25 3.49 12.04
CA THR A 273 29.53 3.05 13.42
C THR A 273 29.50 1.53 13.52
N PRO A 274 30.04 0.93 14.59
CA PRO A 274 29.84 -0.49 14.87
C PRO A 274 28.35 -0.89 14.89
N LEU A 275 27.48 -0.05 15.45
CA LEU A 275 26.04 -0.25 15.45
C LEU A 275 25.47 -0.23 14.02
N GLY A 276 25.90 0.74 13.20
CA GLY A 276 25.52 0.82 11.79
C GLY A 276 25.94 -0.40 10.98
N LYS A 277 27.10 -1.02 11.29
CA LYS A 277 27.52 -2.28 10.65
C LYS A 277 26.56 -3.42 10.94
N VAL A 278 26.13 -3.56 12.20
CA VAL A 278 25.13 -4.57 12.59
C VAL A 278 23.79 -4.26 11.91
N MET A 279 23.37 -3.00 11.90
CA MET A 279 22.12 -2.59 11.26
C MET A 279 22.10 -2.93 9.75
N ALA A 280 23.22 -2.74 9.06
CA ALA A 280 23.35 -3.05 7.64
C ALA A 280 23.21 -4.55 7.31
N GLN A 281 23.42 -5.43 8.30
CA GLN A 281 23.21 -6.88 8.16
C GLN A 281 21.75 -7.30 8.37
N CYS A 282 20.89 -6.43 8.93
CA CYS A 282 19.49 -6.74 9.16
C CYS A 282 18.66 -6.58 7.86
N PRO A 283 17.81 -7.56 7.49
CA PRO A 283 16.97 -7.49 6.29
C PRO A 283 15.70 -6.65 6.52
N MET A 284 15.86 -5.44 7.05
CA MET A 284 14.75 -4.54 7.41
C MET A 284 15.19 -3.07 7.37
N SER A 285 14.24 -2.15 7.52
CA SER A 285 14.56 -0.72 7.53
C SER A 285 15.52 -0.36 8.68
N PRO A 286 16.40 0.65 8.52
CA PRO A 286 17.28 1.12 9.58
C PRO A 286 16.54 1.44 10.88
N ARG A 287 15.33 2.01 10.80
CA ARG A 287 14.51 2.32 11.99
C ARG A 287 14.10 1.06 12.75
N HIS A 288 13.59 0.05 12.06
CA HIS A 288 13.17 -1.19 12.71
C HIS A 288 14.36 -1.99 13.23
N SER A 289 15.48 -1.97 12.51
CA SER A 289 16.74 -2.57 12.97
C SER A 289 17.24 -1.89 14.26
N ARG A 290 17.27 -0.56 14.31
CA ARG A 290 17.67 0.21 15.49
C ARG A 290 16.79 -0.12 16.69
N MET A 291 15.46 -0.17 16.50
CA MET A 291 14.50 -0.56 17.54
C MET A 291 14.83 -1.92 18.14
N LEU A 292 15.02 -2.95 17.30
CA LEU A 292 15.32 -4.29 17.75
C LEU A 292 16.67 -4.37 18.49
N LEU A 293 17.70 -3.69 17.97
CA LEU A 293 19.02 -3.64 18.59
C LEU A 293 19.00 -2.93 19.95
N THR A 294 18.19 -1.88 20.13
CA THR A 294 17.98 -1.26 21.45
C THR A 294 17.45 -2.26 22.46
N VAL A 295 16.43 -3.04 22.09
CA VAL A 295 15.82 -4.02 22.99
C VAL A 295 16.85 -5.08 23.37
N ILE A 296 17.61 -5.60 22.40
CA ILE A 296 18.69 -6.56 22.67
C ILE A 296 19.73 -5.97 23.64
N GLN A 297 20.13 -4.71 23.45
CA GLN A 297 21.07 -4.03 24.34
C GLN A 297 20.53 -3.89 25.77
N MET A 298 19.28 -3.46 25.93
CA MET A 298 18.65 -3.29 27.24
C MET A 298 18.52 -4.62 27.96
N MET A 299 18.13 -5.69 27.24
CA MET A 299 18.01 -7.03 27.82
C MET A 299 19.35 -7.63 28.23
N GLN A 300 20.47 -7.22 27.64
CA GLN A 300 21.81 -7.65 28.07
C GLN A 300 22.29 -6.97 29.37
N ARG A 301 21.76 -5.79 29.71
CA ARG A 301 22.22 -4.98 30.86
C ARG A 301 21.47 -5.27 32.14
N VAL A 302 20.28 -5.85 32.06
CA VAL A 302 19.47 -6.13 33.25
C VAL A 302 19.66 -7.60 33.62
N GLU A 303 20.43 -7.84 34.69
CA GLU A 303 20.80 -9.20 35.13
C GLU A 303 19.62 -10.01 35.71
N GLU A 304 18.50 -9.36 36.08
CA GLU A 304 17.34 -10.00 36.73
C GLU A 304 15.99 -9.65 36.05
N TYR A 305 15.79 -10.09 34.80
CA TYR A 305 14.44 -10.15 34.21
C TYR A 305 13.99 -11.60 34.04
N GLU A 306 13.05 -12.06 34.87
CA GLU A 306 12.43 -13.39 34.71
C GLU A 306 11.81 -13.61 33.31
N ARG A 307 11.50 -12.52 32.58
CA ARG A 307 10.82 -12.54 31.27
C ARG A 307 11.60 -11.86 30.14
N ALA A 308 12.92 -11.73 30.23
CA ALA A 308 13.74 -11.09 29.18
C ALA A 308 13.50 -11.70 27.79
N ASN A 309 13.40 -13.03 27.73
CA ASN A 309 13.09 -13.76 26.50
C ASN A 309 11.72 -13.39 25.91
N THR A 310 10.74 -13.08 26.75
CA THR A 310 9.40 -12.68 26.32
C THR A 310 9.42 -11.27 25.70
N VAL A 311 10.14 -10.32 26.30
CA VAL A 311 10.26 -8.95 25.77
C VAL A 311 10.96 -8.97 24.41
N LEU A 312 12.04 -9.75 24.28
CA LEU A 312 12.72 -9.92 23.00
C LEU A 312 11.80 -10.56 21.95
N ALA A 313 11.01 -11.58 22.33
CA ALA A 313 10.05 -12.21 21.44
C ALA A 313 8.98 -11.21 20.94
N TYR A 314 8.45 -10.36 21.81
CA TYR A 314 7.53 -9.28 21.41
C TYR A 314 8.19 -8.25 20.51
N ALA A 315 9.42 -7.83 20.80
CA ALA A 315 10.15 -6.88 19.95
C ALA A 315 10.39 -7.45 18.55
N VAL A 316 10.79 -8.72 18.45
CA VAL A 316 10.94 -9.42 17.17
C VAL A 316 9.59 -9.51 16.44
N ALA A 317 8.52 -9.89 17.14
CA ALA A 317 7.18 -9.98 16.56
C ALA A 317 6.69 -8.62 16.04
N SER A 318 6.85 -7.54 16.82
CA SER A 318 6.51 -6.17 16.42
C SER A 318 7.34 -5.70 15.23
N ALA A 319 8.64 -5.94 15.25
CA ALA A 319 9.54 -5.58 14.16
C ALA A 319 9.18 -6.32 12.86
N ALA A 320 8.84 -7.61 12.96
CA ALA A 320 8.37 -8.41 11.83
C ALA A 320 7.01 -7.91 11.31
N ALA A 321 6.05 -7.63 12.20
CA ALA A 321 4.73 -7.14 11.84
C ALA A 321 4.78 -5.77 11.15
N LEU A 322 5.61 -4.85 11.63
CA LEU A 322 5.79 -3.51 11.05
C LEU A 322 6.59 -3.52 9.75
N SER A 323 7.40 -4.55 9.50
CA SER A 323 8.18 -4.67 8.25
C SER A 323 7.35 -5.21 7.09
N LEU A 324 6.16 -5.73 7.35
CA LEU A 324 5.25 -6.25 6.34
C LEU A 324 4.04 -5.31 6.15
N SER A 325 3.36 -5.46 5.02
CA SER A 325 2.07 -4.80 4.77
C SER A 325 1.04 -5.24 5.83
N ASN A 326 0.03 -4.39 6.08
CA ASN A 326 -1.00 -4.60 7.11
C ASN A 326 -1.47 -6.08 7.14
N PRO A 327 -1.22 -6.81 8.25
CA PRO A 327 -1.55 -8.22 8.35
C PRO A 327 -3.05 -8.48 8.51
N PHE A 328 -3.84 -7.44 8.80
CA PHE A 328 -5.28 -7.55 8.99
C PHE A 328 -6.04 -7.35 7.69
N LEU A 329 -6.93 -8.30 7.37
CA LEU A 329 -7.91 -8.13 6.31
C LEU A 329 -9.05 -7.27 6.86
N MET A 330 -9.28 -6.10 6.25
CA MET A 330 -10.53 -5.37 6.49
C MET A 330 -11.68 -6.17 5.86
N GLN A 331 -12.51 -6.78 6.71
CA GLN A 331 -13.80 -7.29 6.28
C GLN A 331 -14.73 -6.09 6.14
N PHE A 332 -14.88 -5.59 4.91
CA PHE A 332 -16.04 -4.77 4.60
C PHE A 332 -17.27 -5.68 4.72
N GLU A 333 -18.26 -5.26 5.50
CA GLU A 333 -19.47 -6.03 5.77
C GLU A 333 -20.02 -6.62 4.47
N GLN A 334 -20.05 -7.95 4.39
CA GLN A 334 -20.90 -8.62 3.42
C GLN A 334 -22.33 -8.31 3.85
N PRO A 335 -23.23 -7.82 2.96
CA PRO A 335 -24.63 -7.79 3.29
C PRO A 335 -25.02 -9.23 3.66
N GLN A 336 -25.56 -9.41 4.86
CA GLN A 336 -26.03 -10.69 5.35
C GLN A 336 -26.96 -11.29 4.30
N SER A 337 -26.47 -12.30 3.58
CA SER A 337 -27.33 -13.13 2.76
C SER A 337 -28.11 -14.03 3.71
N ASP A 338 -29.27 -13.54 4.11
CA ASP A 338 -30.51 -14.28 4.35
C ASP A 338 -30.31 -15.75 4.76
N GLN A 339 -29.77 -15.98 5.96
CA GLN A 339 -29.93 -17.25 6.66
C GLN A 339 -31.17 -17.16 7.54
N GLY A 340 -32.33 -17.08 6.88
CA GLY A 340 -33.62 -16.86 7.51
C GLY A 340 -34.71 -17.85 7.13
N GLU A 341 -34.42 -18.95 6.43
CA GLU A 341 -35.43 -19.98 6.17
C GLU A 341 -34.83 -21.39 6.24
N ARG A 342 -34.88 -22.01 7.43
CA ARG A 342 -35.03 -23.48 7.61
C ARG A 342 -35.17 -23.84 9.08
N THR A 343 -36.36 -23.61 9.64
CA THR A 343 -36.86 -24.36 10.80
C THR A 343 -38.38 -24.32 10.81
N ASP A 344 -39.00 -25.04 9.88
CA ASP A 344 -40.39 -25.46 10.00
C ASP A 344 -40.54 -26.78 9.24
N GLU A 345 -40.19 -27.89 9.90
CA GLU A 345 -40.67 -29.24 9.55
C GLU A 345 -40.17 -30.31 10.57
N LYS A 346 -40.33 -30.05 11.88
CA LYS A 346 -40.20 -31.11 12.91
C LYS A 346 -41.14 -30.88 14.09
N GLU A 347 -42.42 -30.62 13.83
CA GLU A 347 -43.44 -30.67 14.87
C GLU A 347 -44.73 -31.37 14.42
N GLU A 348 -44.60 -32.48 13.70
CA GLU A 348 -45.72 -33.37 13.42
C GLU A 348 -45.30 -34.83 13.54
N LYS A 349 -44.97 -35.28 14.77
CA LYS A 349 -44.92 -36.70 15.20
C LYS A 349 -44.51 -36.85 16.66
N ARG A 350 -45.21 -36.20 17.59
CA ARG A 350 -45.14 -36.56 19.02
C ARG A 350 -46.36 -36.06 19.79
N GLY A 351 -47.49 -36.74 19.59
CA GLY A 351 -48.74 -36.37 20.27
C GLY A 351 -49.88 -37.36 20.07
N LYS A 352 -49.60 -38.67 20.10
CA LYS A 352 -50.63 -39.72 20.27
C LYS A 352 -49.99 -40.92 20.96
N ARG A 353 -49.90 -40.84 22.29
CA ARG A 353 -49.77 -41.96 23.23
C ARG A 353 -50.02 -41.45 24.66
N SER A 354 -51.29 -41.54 25.04
CA SER A 354 -51.87 -41.83 26.35
C SER A 354 -53.22 -41.14 26.46
#